data_AF-A0A519K0Z0-F1
#
_entry.id   AF-A0A519K0Z0-F1
#
_cell.length_a   1.000
_cell.length_b   1.000
_cell.length_c   1.000
_cell.angle_alpha   90.00
_cell.angle_beta   90.00
_cell.angle_gamma   90.00
#
_symmetry.space_group_name_H-M   'P 1'
#
loop_
_entity.id
_entity.type
_entity.pdbx_description
1 polymer ?
#
loop_
_entity_poly.entity_id
_entity_poly.type
_entity_poly.pdbx_seq_one_letter_code
_entity_poly.pdbx_strand_id
1 'polypeptide(L)'
;MGAITDITSLKAQIAVLEQKREAEKDAVTDEAKAFLVSLKPVNLLKGLFRSVNESPDLKSDILHGLVGLGTGFLTNKLLLGKMHGPLKKVLGMLLQVGITKAAVTYPETIKNKGLTLLANVLHSMKIKTPKYVVEQEHAQAGAIL
;
A
#
# COMPACT_ATOMS: atom_id res chain seq x y z
N MET A 1 -19.75 -9.79 -61.13
CA MET A 1 -19.97 -10.73 -60.01
C MET A 1 -20.09 -12.12 -60.60
N GLY A 2 -19.00 -12.90 -60.57
CA GLY A 2 -18.94 -14.22 -61.21
C GLY A 2 -19.44 -15.31 -60.27
N ALA A 3 -20.35 -16.15 -60.75
CA ALA A 3 -20.93 -17.25 -60.00
C ALA A 3 -19.85 -18.24 -59.55
N ILE A 4 -19.94 -18.67 -58.29
CA ILE A 4 -19.06 -19.66 -57.68
C ILE A 4 -19.61 -21.04 -58.07
N THR A 5 -19.03 -21.66 -59.10
CA THR A 5 -19.50 -22.96 -59.59
C THR A 5 -18.44 -24.06 -59.48
N ASP A 6 -17.25 -23.75 -58.94
CA ASP A 6 -16.15 -24.71 -58.83
C ASP A 6 -15.51 -24.74 -57.42
N ILE A 7 -15.26 -25.94 -56.91
CA ILE A 7 -14.76 -26.22 -55.55
C ILE A 7 -13.34 -25.66 -55.38
N THR A 8 -12.57 -25.57 -56.47
CA THR A 8 -11.22 -25.00 -56.50
C THR A 8 -11.24 -23.49 -56.28
N SER A 9 -12.23 -22.79 -56.85
CA SER A 9 -12.43 -21.34 -56.67
C SER A 9 -12.80 -20.98 -55.23
N LEU A 10 -13.61 -21.82 -54.57
CA LEU A 10 -13.95 -21.66 -53.14
C LEU A 10 -12.72 -21.78 -52.25
N LYS A 11 -11.88 -22.80 -52.46
CA LYS A 11 -10.64 -22.98 -51.67
C LYS A 11 -9.66 -21.82 -51.86
N ALA A 12 -9.53 -21.31 -53.09
CA ALA A 12 -8.67 -20.16 -53.36
C ALA A 12 -9.16 -18.89 -52.65
N GLN A 13 -10.48 -18.64 -52.64
CA GLN A 13 -11.04 -17.50 -51.92
C GLN A 13 -10.95 -17.66 -50.39
N ILE A 14 -11.11 -18.87 -49.86
CA ILE A 14 -10.92 -19.16 -48.43
C ILE A 14 -9.48 -18.87 -48.03
N ALA A 15 -8.49 -19.31 -48.81
CA ALA A 15 -7.08 -19.05 -48.52
C ALA A 15 -6.75 -17.55 -48.52
N VAL A 16 -7.30 -16.78 -49.48
CA VAL A 16 -7.14 -15.32 -49.53
C VAL A 16 -7.80 -14.64 -48.32
N LEU A 17 -8.98 -15.10 -47.91
CA LEU A 17 -9.70 -14.55 -46.75
C LEU A 17 -9.03 -14.92 -45.42
N GLU A 18 -8.45 -16.11 -45.30
CA GLU A 18 -7.67 -16.53 -44.13
C GLU A 18 -6.41 -15.69 -43.99
N GLN A 19 -5.66 -15.49 -45.08
CA GLN A 19 -4.46 -14.67 -45.07
C GLN A 19 -4.77 -13.20 -44.73
N LYS A 20 -5.90 -12.68 -45.23
CA LYS A 20 -6.39 -11.34 -44.86
C LYS A 20 -6.79 -11.26 -43.39
N ARG A 21 -7.45 -12.29 -42.85
CA ARG A 21 -7.85 -12.33 -41.44
C ARG A 21 -6.67 -12.44 -40.48
N GLU A 22 -5.63 -13.16 -40.86
CA GLU A 22 -4.43 -13.29 -40.05
C GLU A 22 -3.67 -11.95 -39.99
N ALA A 23 -3.53 -11.27 -41.13
CA ALA A 23 -2.94 -9.93 -41.18
C ALA A 23 -3.75 -8.87 -40.39
N GLU A 24 -5.09 -8.92 -40.46
CA GLU A 24 -5.96 -8.01 -39.70
C GLU A 24 -5.92 -8.31 -38.18
N LYS A 25 -5.80 -9.59 -37.81
CA LYS A 25 -5.69 -10.01 -36.41
C LYS A 25 -4.39 -9.51 -35.77
N ASP A 26 -3.27 -9.60 -36.49
CA ASP A 26 -1.98 -9.11 -35.99
C ASP A 26 -1.99 -7.59 -35.79
N ALA A 27 -2.56 -6.83 -36.73
CA ALA A 27 -2.66 -5.37 -36.62
C ALA A 27 -3.48 -4.92 -35.39
N VAL A 28 -4.61 -5.58 -35.11
CA VAL A 28 -5.45 -5.28 -33.94
C VAL A 28 -4.76 -5.69 -32.63
N THR A 29 -3.98 -6.77 -32.66
CA THR A 29 -3.29 -7.27 -31.46
C THR A 29 -2.11 -6.37 -31.08
N ASP A 30 -1.43 -5.77 -32.06
CA ASP A 30 -0.33 -4.83 -31.81
C ASP A 30 -0.80 -3.52 -31.20
N GLU A 31 -1.91 -2.97 -31.67
CA GLU A 31 -2.49 -1.76 -31.08
C GLU A 31 -2.94 -2.03 -29.63
N ALA A 32 -3.61 -3.16 -29.37
CA ALA A 32 -3.96 -3.58 -28.03
C ALA A 32 -2.74 -3.79 -27.13
N LYS A 33 -1.65 -4.37 -27.66
CA LYS A 33 -0.37 -4.50 -26.93
C LYS A 33 0.24 -3.15 -26.59
N ALA A 34 0.21 -2.18 -27.49
CA ALA A 34 0.73 -0.84 -27.25
C ALA A 34 -0.05 -0.13 -26.14
N PHE A 35 -1.38 -0.23 -26.14
CA PHE A 35 -2.23 0.25 -25.04
C PHE A 35 -1.97 -0.49 -23.72
N LEU A 36 -1.79 -1.81 -23.75
CA LEU A 36 -1.46 -2.57 -22.55
C LEU A 36 -0.06 -2.22 -22.01
N VAL A 37 0.90 -1.90 -22.88
CA VAL A 37 2.24 -1.45 -22.50
C VAL A 37 2.21 -0.04 -21.89
N SER A 38 1.36 0.87 -22.40
CA SER A 38 1.21 2.21 -21.84
C SER A 38 0.52 2.19 -20.46
N LEU A 39 -0.43 1.27 -20.25
CA LEU A 39 -1.10 1.04 -18.97
C LEU A 39 -0.24 0.31 -17.94
N LYS A 40 0.96 -0.19 -18.29
CA LYS A 40 1.86 -0.77 -17.31
C LYS A 40 2.22 0.29 -16.26
N PRO A 41 2.14 -0.03 -14.96
CA PRO A 41 2.40 0.93 -13.89
C PRO A 41 3.79 1.56 -14.00
N VAL A 42 4.78 0.83 -14.54
CA VAL A 42 6.13 1.35 -14.81
C VAL A 42 6.13 2.51 -15.82
N ASN A 43 5.29 2.45 -16.86
CA ASN A 43 5.21 3.51 -17.88
C ASN A 43 4.44 4.74 -17.35
N LEU A 44 3.44 4.52 -16.49
CA LEU A 44 2.73 5.58 -15.77
C LEU A 44 3.67 6.34 -14.82
N LEU A 45 4.49 5.60 -14.05
CA LEU A 45 5.49 6.20 -13.16
C LEU A 45 6.51 7.04 -13.95
N LYS A 46 6.97 6.57 -15.12
CA LYS A 46 7.89 7.35 -15.99
C LYS A 46 7.29 8.69 -16.42
N GLY A 47 5.99 8.72 -16.76
CA GLY A 47 5.27 9.95 -17.08
C GLY A 47 5.26 10.91 -15.89
N LEU A 48 4.92 10.40 -14.70
CA LEU A 48 4.93 11.19 -13.47
C LEU A 48 6.33 11.76 -13.15
N PHE A 49 7.40 10.98 -13.26
CA PHE A 49 8.76 11.47 -13.03
C PHE A 49 9.17 12.59 -13.99
N ARG A 50 8.71 12.54 -15.25
CA ARG A 50 9.00 13.56 -16.26
C ARG A 50 8.23 14.86 -15.95
N SER A 51 6.94 14.75 -15.64
CA SER A 51 6.09 15.88 -15.25
C SER A 51 6.49 16.50 -13.90
N VAL A 52 7.00 15.70 -12.97
CA VAL A 52 7.60 16.19 -11.71
C VAL A 52 8.80 17.06 -12.01
N ASN A 53 9.65 16.71 -12.98
CA ASN A 53 10.84 17.53 -13.26
C ASN A 53 10.49 18.89 -13.90
N GLU A 54 9.41 18.94 -14.68
CA GLU A 54 8.98 20.10 -15.46
C GLU A 54 8.19 21.14 -14.63
N SER A 55 7.49 20.72 -13.58
CA SER A 55 6.62 21.61 -12.79
C SER A 55 7.02 21.66 -11.31
N PRO A 56 7.46 22.82 -10.77
CA PRO A 56 7.85 22.98 -9.37
C PRO A 56 6.73 22.65 -8.37
N ASP A 57 5.48 23.06 -8.66
CA ASP A 57 4.32 22.81 -7.78
C ASP A 57 3.96 21.33 -7.69
N LEU A 58 4.17 20.57 -8.77
CA LEU A 58 3.90 19.14 -8.79
C LEU A 58 4.96 18.35 -8.00
N LYS A 59 6.18 18.89 -7.86
CA LYS A 59 7.23 18.29 -7.02
C LYS A 59 6.78 18.24 -5.57
N SER A 60 6.24 19.33 -5.02
CA SER A 60 5.83 19.36 -3.61
C SER A 60 4.70 18.39 -3.33
N ASP A 61 3.68 18.34 -4.18
CA ASP A 61 2.52 17.48 -3.96
C ASP A 61 2.87 15.99 -4.07
N ILE A 62 3.69 15.62 -5.05
CA ILE A 62 4.15 14.24 -5.22
C ILE A 62 5.14 13.86 -4.13
N LEU A 63 6.06 14.75 -3.72
CA LEU A 63 6.94 14.50 -2.59
C LEU A 63 6.14 14.30 -1.30
N HIS A 64 5.13 15.14 -1.04
CA HIS A 64 4.26 15.00 0.11
C HIS A 64 3.49 13.68 0.08
N GLY A 65 2.94 13.30 -1.09
CA GLY A 65 2.28 12.00 -1.27
C GLY A 65 3.24 10.81 -1.09
N LEU A 66 4.44 10.88 -1.66
CA LEU A 66 5.46 9.83 -1.58
C LEU A 66 6.00 9.68 -0.15
N VAL A 67 6.18 10.79 0.57
CA VAL A 67 6.55 10.80 1.98
C VAL A 67 5.41 10.21 2.81
N GLY A 68 4.15 10.58 2.57
CA GLY A 68 3.00 10.01 3.28
C GLY A 68 2.84 8.50 3.04
N LEU A 69 2.95 8.06 1.78
CA LEU A 69 2.87 6.64 1.40
C LEU A 69 4.09 5.86 1.89
N GLY A 70 5.29 6.40 1.75
CA GLY A 70 6.53 5.77 2.22
C GLY A 70 6.55 5.64 3.74
N THR A 71 6.16 6.70 4.45
CA THR A 71 6.04 6.70 5.91
C THR A 71 4.93 5.76 6.36
N GLY A 72 3.75 5.78 5.74
CA GLY A 72 2.65 4.88 6.04
C GLY A 72 2.98 3.41 5.77
N PHE A 73 3.66 3.12 4.65
CA PHE A 73 4.12 1.78 4.32
C PHE A 73 5.19 1.29 5.30
N LEU A 74 6.19 2.13 5.62
CA LEU A 74 7.23 1.79 6.59
C LEU A 74 6.64 1.59 7.99
N THR A 75 5.72 2.47 8.40
CA THR A 75 4.99 2.38 9.66
C THR A 75 4.18 1.08 9.72
N ASN A 76 3.43 0.75 8.66
CA ASN A 76 2.68 -0.51 8.62
C ASN A 76 3.62 -1.73 8.68
N LYS A 77 4.76 -1.70 7.98
CA LYS A 77 5.72 -2.82 7.98
C LYS A 77 6.40 -2.99 9.32
N LEU A 78 6.69 -1.89 10.00
CA LEU A 78 7.37 -1.87 11.29
C LEU A 78 6.41 -2.21 12.45
N LEU A 79 5.23 -1.58 12.49
CA LEU A 79 4.24 -1.75 13.55
C LEU A 79 3.43 -3.04 13.43
N LEU A 80 2.99 -3.44 12.22
CA LEU A 80 2.23 -4.69 12.02
C LEU A 80 3.14 -5.92 11.87
N GLY A 81 4.45 -5.78 12.10
CA GLY A 81 5.37 -6.91 12.24
C GLY A 81 5.70 -7.70 10.98
N LYS A 82 5.14 -7.36 9.80
CA LYS A 82 5.37 -8.04 8.52
C LYS A 82 6.81 -7.97 7.99
N MET A 83 7.68 -7.21 8.66
CA MET A 83 9.10 -7.10 8.33
C MET A 83 9.91 -8.18 9.08
N HIS A 84 10.11 -9.33 8.45
CA HIS A 84 10.97 -10.40 8.97
C HIS A 84 12.43 -10.18 8.55
N GLY A 85 13.38 -10.43 9.46
CA GLY A 85 14.82 -10.43 9.16
C GLY A 85 15.65 -9.29 9.81
N PRO A 86 16.91 -9.10 9.36
CA PRO A 86 17.88 -8.20 9.99
C PRO A 86 17.50 -6.71 9.90
N LEU A 87 16.72 -6.32 8.89
CA LEU A 87 16.28 -4.93 8.71
C LEU A 87 15.40 -4.42 9.87
N LYS A 88 14.55 -5.29 10.43
CA LYS A 88 13.75 -4.96 11.62
C LYS A 88 14.63 -4.69 12.83
N LYS A 89 15.71 -5.46 13.00
CA LYS A 89 16.66 -5.28 14.11
C LYS A 89 17.40 -3.95 13.98
N VAL A 90 17.86 -3.59 12.78
CA VAL A 90 18.54 -2.31 12.54
C VAL A 90 17.60 -1.13 12.78
N LEU A 91 16.41 -1.14 12.18
CA LEU A 91 15.44 -0.05 12.37
C LEU A 91 14.97 0.05 13.82
N GLY A 92 14.71 -1.09 14.48
CA GLY A 92 14.35 -1.14 15.89
C GLY A 92 15.46 -0.60 16.79
N MET A 93 16.72 -0.94 16.51
CA MET A 93 17.88 -0.43 17.25
C MET A 93 18.04 1.08 17.05
N LEU A 94 17.89 1.59 15.83
CA LEU A 94 17.96 3.03 15.56
C LEU A 94 16.85 3.80 16.28
N LEU A 95 15.62 3.27 16.26
CA LEU A 95 14.50 3.85 17.00
C LEU A 95 14.75 3.83 18.50
N GLN A 96 15.19 2.69 19.04
CA GLN A 96 15.50 2.55 20.46
C GLN A 96 16.60 3.54 20.87
N VAL A 97 17.70 3.62 20.13
CA VAL A 97 18.80 4.58 20.40
C VAL A 97 18.30 6.02 20.32
N GLY A 98 17.46 6.35 19.34
CA GLY A 98 16.85 7.67 19.22
C GLY A 98 15.98 8.04 20.41
N ILE A 99 15.08 7.13 20.82
CA ILE A 99 14.20 7.32 21.98
C ILE A 99 15.02 7.42 23.27
N THR A 100 16.02 6.54 23.47
CA THR A 100 16.88 6.56 24.65
C THR A 100 17.69 7.85 24.73
N LYS A 101 18.28 8.32 23.62
CA LYS A 101 18.98 9.61 23.59
C LYS A 101 18.04 10.76 23.96
N ALA A 102 16.83 10.78 23.40
CA ALA A 102 15.85 11.81 23.71
C ALA A 102 15.40 11.77 25.19
N ALA A 103 15.20 10.56 25.74
CA ALA A 103 14.79 10.35 27.13
C ALA A 103 15.86 10.76 28.14
N VAL A 104 17.14 10.51 27.83
CA VAL A 104 18.27 10.93 28.67
C VAL A 104 18.47 12.45 28.61
N THR A 105 18.24 13.07 27.45
CA THR A 105 18.51 14.50 27.24
C THR A 105 17.37 15.40 27.74
N TYR A 106 16.11 14.94 27.67
CA TYR A 106 14.93 15.73 28.04
C TYR A 106 13.93 14.96 28.92
N PRO A 107 14.34 14.51 30.11
CA PRO A 107 13.54 13.61 30.96
C PRO A 107 12.18 14.21 31.33
N GLU A 108 12.13 15.49 31.70
CA GLU A 108 10.89 16.18 32.11
C GLU A 108 9.90 16.38 30.95
N THR A 109 10.41 16.56 29.73
CA THR A 109 9.56 16.78 28.54
C THR A 109 8.97 15.46 28.06
N ILE A 110 9.72 14.36 28.12
CA ILE A 110 9.21 13.02 27.77
C ILE A 110 8.21 12.54 28.82
N LYS A 111 8.45 12.79 30.10
CA LYS A 111 7.50 12.40 31.15
C LYS A 111 6.17 13.13 30.97
N ASN A 112 6.19 14.46 30.85
CA ASN A 112 4.94 15.23 30.84
C ASN A 112 4.24 15.22 29.47
N LYS A 113 4.98 15.39 28.36
CA LYS A 113 4.36 15.38 27.01
C LYS A 113 4.21 13.98 26.46
N GLY A 114 5.15 13.08 26.75
CA GLY A 114 5.07 11.69 26.30
C GLY A 114 3.95 10.92 26.96
N LEU A 115 3.71 11.08 28.28
CA LEU A 115 2.55 10.49 28.93
C LEU A 115 1.23 11.02 28.34
N THR A 116 1.12 12.31 28.03
CA THR A 116 -0.08 12.87 27.40
C THR A 116 -0.28 12.35 25.97
N LEU A 117 0.78 12.22 25.17
CA LEU A 117 0.69 11.64 23.83
C LEU A 117 0.31 10.16 23.88
N LEU A 118 0.92 9.37 24.77
CA LEU A 118 0.59 7.96 24.96
C LEU A 118 -0.84 7.78 25.48
N ALA A 119 -1.26 8.60 26.44
CA ALA A 119 -2.62 8.57 26.98
C ALA A 119 -3.66 8.95 25.91
N ASN A 120 -3.39 9.99 25.10
CA ASN A 120 -4.30 10.39 24.02
C ASN A 120 -4.37 9.33 22.92
N VAL A 121 -3.24 8.73 22.54
CA VAL A 121 -3.20 7.63 21.56
C VAL A 121 -3.91 6.39 22.10
N LEU A 122 -3.64 6.01 23.35
CA LEU A 122 -4.29 4.86 24.00
C LEU A 122 -5.79 5.09 24.22
N HIS A 123 -6.24 6.31 24.49
CA HIS A 123 -7.68 6.62 24.58
C HIS A 123 -8.35 6.59 23.20
N SER A 124 -7.67 7.08 22.17
CA SER A 124 -8.17 7.06 20.79
C SER A 124 -8.23 5.63 20.22
N MET A 125 -7.34 4.75 20.66
CA MET A 125 -7.48 3.31 20.52
C MET A 125 -8.45 2.81 21.59
N LYS A 126 -9.76 2.79 21.34
CA LYS A 126 -10.75 2.11 22.19
C LYS A 126 -10.47 0.60 22.28
N ILE A 127 -9.42 0.21 23.00
CA ILE A 127 -9.27 -1.12 23.56
C ILE A 127 -10.34 -1.15 24.64
N LYS A 128 -11.44 -1.84 24.38
CA LYS A 128 -12.37 -2.24 25.45
C LYS A 128 -11.55 -3.08 26.42
N THR A 129 -11.06 -2.48 27.49
CA THR A 129 -10.60 -3.22 28.65
C THR A 129 -11.79 -4.08 29.11
N PRO A 130 -11.67 -5.42 29.16
CA PRO A 130 -12.72 -6.24 29.75
C PRO A 130 -12.89 -5.78 31.20
N LYS A 131 -14.13 -5.48 31.59
CA LYS A 131 -14.46 -5.17 32.98
C LYS A 131 -14.11 -6.40 33.82
N TYR A 132 -13.12 -6.29 34.70
CA TYR A 132 -12.98 -7.23 35.79
C TYR A 132 -14.08 -6.87 36.81
N VAL A 133 -15.14 -7.67 36.82
CA VAL A 133 -16.17 -7.60 37.85
C VAL A 133 -15.54 -8.17 39.10
N VAL A 134 -15.14 -7.29 40.04
CA VAL A 134 -14.93 -7.73 41.41
C VAL A 134 -16.32 -7.89 42.00
N GLU A 135 -16.80 -9.12 41.99
CA GLU A 135 -18.00 -9.57 42.68
C GLU A 135 -17.84 -9.19 44.17
N GLN A 136 -18.68 -8.26 44.62
CA GLN A 136 -18.83 -7.90 46.03
C GLN A 136 -19.62 -9.02 46.72
N GLU A 137 -18.94 -10.07 47.15
CA GLU A 137 -19.43 -10.91 48.25
C GLU A 137 -18.97 -10.30 49.57
N HIS A 138 -19.76 -9.38 50.10
CA HIS A 138 -19.89 -9.23 51.55
C HIS A 138 -21.21 -9.88 51.96
N ALA A 139 -21.21 -11.20 51.98
CA ALA A 139 -22.12 -11.96 52.84
C ALA A 139 -21.77 -11.59 54.29
N GLN A 140 -22.63 -10.77 54.91
CA GLN A 140 -22.61 -10.53 56.35
C GLN A 140 -22.83 -11.86 57.05
N ALA A 141 -21.76 -12.40 57.62
CA ALA A 141 -21.79 -13.50 58.59
C ALA A 141 -21.12 -13.01 59.87
N GLY A 142 -21.83 -13.16 61.00
CA GLY A 142 -21.42 -12.83 62.38
C GLY A 142 -22.14 -11.57 62.87
N ALA A 143 -23.21 -11.59 63.68
CA ALA A 143 -23.51 -12.39 64.86
C ALA A 143 -22.34 -12.45 65.86
N ILE A 144 -22.65 -12.10 67.12
CA ILE A 144 -21.75 -11.95 68.30
C ILE A 144 -21.14 -10.52 68.31
N LEU A 145 -21.57 -9.56 69.12
CA LEU A 145 -22.03 -9.55 70.53
C LEU A 145 -23.02 -8.39 70.76
#